data_AF-A0A950UMV5-F1
#
_entry.id   AF-A0A950UMV5-F1
#
_cell.length_a   1.000
_cell.length_b   1.000
_cell.length_c   1.000
_cell.angle_alpha   90.00
_cell.angle_beta   90.00
_cell.angle_gamma   90.00
#
_symmetry.space_group_name_H-M   'P 1'
#
loop_
_entity.id
_entity.type
_entity.pdbx_description
1 polymer ?
#
loop_
_entity_poly.entity_id
_entity_poly.type
_entity_poly.pdbx_seq_one_letter_code
_entity_poly.pdbx_strand_id
1 'polypeptide(L)'
;MTVKLNAQNGSGENGSATLTDTMGGITVVISLSGAPSSAQPAHVHDGTCGDLKGVAYALKDVVNGSSTTVLQGTTVAALTAKPYAINVHESASNLGKYVACGDVTASSSM
;
A
#
# COMPACT_ATOMS: atom_id res chain seq x y z
N MET A 1 7.12 10.06 -3.56
CA MET A 1 5.71 10.49 -3.44
C MET A 1 5.08 9.88 -2.20
N THR A 2 3.97 10.43 -1.73
CA THR A 2 3.22 9.87 -0.58
C THR A 2 1.79 9.58 -0.99
N VAL A 3 1.33 8.37 -0.70
CA VAL A 3 -0.04 7.90 -0.90
C VAL A 3 -0.73 7.87 0.46
N LYS A 4 -1.88 8.53 0.59
CA LYS A 4 -2.68 8.43 1.81
C LYS A 4 -3.41 7.09 1.84
N LEU A 5 -3.28 6.35 2.93
CA LEU A 5 -4.01 5.12 3.18
C LEU A 5 -5.19 5.42 4.12
N ASN A 6 -6.40 5.23 3.63
CA ASN A 6 -7.63 5.44 4.39
C ASN A 6 -8.13 4.10 4.93
N ALA A 7 -8.66 4.12 6.16
CA ALA A 7 -9.30 2.96 6.76
C ALA A 7 -10.40 2.39 5.87
N GLN A 8 -10.45 1.07 5.79
CA GLN A 8 -11.47 0.30 5.07
C GLN A 8 -12.24 -0.55 6.07
N ASN A 9 -13.50 -0.86 5.74
CA ASN A 9 -14.32 -1.83 6.48
C ASN A 9 -14.39 -1.58 8.01
N GLY A 10 -14.33 -0.31 8.44
CA GLY A 10 -14.39 0.07 9.86
C GLY A 10 -13.16 -0.29 10.68
N SER A 11 -12.00 -0.55 10.06
CA SER A 11 -10.76 -0.92 10.75
C SER A 11 -10.24 0.14 11.72
N GLY A 12 -10.47 1.42 11.43
CA GLY A 12 -9.82 2.55 12.12
C GLY A 12 -8.35 2.73 11.72
N GLU A 13 -7.82 1.91 10.82
CA GLU A 13 -6.41 1.92 10.42
C GLU A 13 -6.15 2.96 9.32
N ASN A 14 -5.43 4.03 9.66
CA ASN A 14 -5.16 5.14 8.74
C ASN A 14 -3.68 5.49 8.72
N GLY A 15 -3.19 5.98 7.59
CA GLY A 15 -1.82 6.45 7.51
C GLY A 15 -1.37 6.74 6.09
N SER A 16 -0.17 6.32 5.74
CA SER A 16 0.42 6.60 4.44
C SER A 16 1.39 5.52 3.97
N ALA A 17 1.60 5.49 2.66
CA ALA A 17 2.71 4.80 2.02
C ALA A 17 3.61 5.83 1.32
N THR A 18 4.89 5.86 1.67
CA THR A 18 5.89 6.71 1.01
C THR A 18 6.67 5.87 0.01
N LEU A 19 6.64 6.28 -1.25
CA LEU A 19 7.34 5.62 -2.35
C LEU A 19 8.51 6.51 -2.78
N THR A 20 9.72 5.97 -2.77
CA THR A 20 10.94 6.69 -3.11
C THR A 20 11.72 5.89 -4.14
N ASP A 21 12.06 6.51 -5.28
CA ASP A 21 12.93 5.88 -6.27
C ASP A 21 14.32 5.58 -5.66
N THR A 22 14.86 4.42 -6.00
CA THR A 22 16.21 3.98 -5.67
C THR A 22 16.95 3.60 -6.96
N MET A 23 18.25 3.30 -6.85
CA MET A 23 18.97 2.75 -7.99
C MET A 23 18.33 1.40 -8.40
N GLY A 24 17.70 1.36 -9.58
CA GLY A 24 17.08 0.15 -10.15
C GLY A 24 15.69 -0.22 -9.61
N GLY A 25 15.07 0.60 -8.76
CA GLY A 25 13.82 0.23 -8.10
C GLY A 25 13.15 1.35 -7.32
N ILE A 26 12.28 0.97 -6.38
CA ILE A 26 11.69 1.87 -5.38
C ILE A 26 11.74 1.25 -3.98
N THR A 27 11.74 2.11 -2.96
CA THR A 27 11.41 1.74 -1.59
C THR A 27 9.98 2.19 -1.27
N VAL A 28 9.17 1.28 -0.73
CA VAL A 28 7.80 1.53 -0.24
C VAL A 28 7.81 1.40 1.28
N VAL A 29 7.52 2.50 1.97
CA VAL A 29 7.42 2.55 3.43
C VAL A 29 5.97 2.80 3.81
N ILE A 30 5.34 1.84 4.50
CA ILE A 30 3.97 1.98 5.02
C ILE A 30 4.04 2.34 6.50
N SER A 31 3.24 3.32 6.90
CA SER A 31 3.01 3.69 8.30
C SER A 31 1.50 3.84 8.53
N LEU A 32 0.94 3.04 9.45
CA LEU A 32 -0.45 3.03 9.86
C LEU A 32 -0.57 3.27 11.36
N SER A 33 -1.55 4.09 11.75
CA SER A 33 -2.06 4.19 13.12
C SER A 33 -3.25 3.25 13.30
N GLY A 34 -3.42 2.68 14.49
CA GLY A 34 -4.53 1.77 14.80
C GLY A 34 -4.31 0.32 14.37
N ALA A 35 -3.20 0.02 13.69
CA ALA A 35 -2.86 -1.34 13.28
C ALA A 35 -2.47 -2.24 14.47
N PRO A 36 -2.80 -3.54 14.43
CA PRO A 36 -2.41 -4.49 15.46
C PRO A 36 -0.91 -4.82 15.42
N SER A 37 -0.46 -5.57 16.43
CA SER A 37 0.91 -6.12 16.46
C SER A 37 1.08 -7.35 15.58
N SER A 38 -0.01 -8.01 15.18
CA SER A 38 -0.01 -9.12 14.25
C SER A 38 0.32 -8.68 12.82
N ALA A 39 0.93 -9.57 12.05
CA ALA A 39 1.26 -9.32 10.65
C ALA A 39 0.00 -9.18 9.77
N GLN A 40 0.00 -8.12 8.95
CA GLN A 40 -1.04 -7.79 8.00
C GLN A 40 -0.45 -7.77 6.58
N PRO A 41 -0.86 -8.67 5.67
CA PRO A 41 -0.35 -8.70 4.31
C PRO A 41 -0.63 -7.38 3.58
N ALA A 42 0.32 -6.94 2.76
CA ALA A 42 0.19 -5.71 1.98
C ALA A 42 0.63 -5.92 0.53
N HIS A 43 -0.05 -5.24 -0.40
CA HIS A 43 0.17 -5.40 -1.83
C HIS A 43 0.01 -4.07 -2.57
N VAL A 44 0.68 -3.97 -3.71
CA VAL A 44 0.29 -3.05 -4.78
C VAL A 44 -0.57 -3.84 -5.76
N HIS A 45 -1.79 -3.38 -6.03
CA HIS A 45 -2.72 -3.96 -6.98
C HIS A 45 -2.91 -3.06 -8.19
N ASP A 46 -3.13 -3.65 -9.37
CA ASP A 46 -3.71 -2.91 -10.49
C ASP A 46 -5.11 -2.40 -10.12
N GLY A 47 -5.51 -1.25 -10.67
CA GLY A 47 -6.84 -0.66 -10.43
C GLY A 47 -6.84 0.40 -9.33
N THR A 48 -7.95 0.50 -8.60
CA THR A 48 -8.16 1.50 -7.53
C THR A 48 -8.70 0.82 -6.27
N CYS A 49 -8.73 1.51 -5.15
CA CYS A 49 -9.31 1.01 -3.90
C CYS A 49 -10.81 0.66 -4.01
N GLY A 50 -11.53 1.28 -4.96
CA GLY A 50 -12.93 0.95 -5.25
C GLY A 50 -13.10 -0.26 -6.18
N ASP A 51 -12.05 -0.66 -6.90
CA ASP A 51 -12.07 -1.77 -7.87
C ASP A 51 -10.66 -2.38 -7.98
N LEU A 52 -10.24 -3.09 -6.93
CA LEU A 52 -8.93 -3.76 -6.88
C LEU A 52 -8.90 -4.92 -7.85
N LYS A 53 -7.82 -5.01 -8.64
CA LYS A 53 -7.57 -6.11 -9.58
C LYS A 53 -6.43 -7.00 -9.07
N GLY A 54 -5.71 -7.63 -10.00
CA GLY A 54 -4.59 -8.51 -9.66
C GLY A 54 -3.50 -7.82 -8.84
N VAL A 55 -2.76 -8.63 -8.09
CA VAL A 55 -1.55 -8.18 -7.38
C VAL A 55 -0.47 -7.89 -8.42
N ALA A 56 0.04 -6.67 -8.42
CA ALA A 56 1.17 -6.26 -9.22
C ALA A 56 2.50 -6.48 -8.47
N TYR A 57 2.52 -6.16 -7.17
CA TYR A 57 3.70 -6.34 -6.33
C TYR A 57 3.30 -6.79 -4.92
N ALA A 58 3.98 -7.82 -4.42
CA ALA A 58 3.92 -8.18 -3.01
C ALA A 58 4.78 -7.22 -2.18
N LEU A 59 4.23 -6.76 -1.06
CA LEU A 59 4.95 -5.98 -0.07
C LEU A 59 5.22 -6.83 1.17
N LYS A 60 6.17 -6.42 1.99
CA LYS A 60 6.32 -6.99 3.33
C LYS A 60 5.09 -6.66 4.16
N ASP A 61 4.69 -7.62 4.98
CA ASP A 61 3.61 -7.46 5.94
C ASP A 61 3.81 -6.21 6.81
N VAL A 62 2.71 -5.54 7.08
CA VAL A 62 2.62 -4.46 8.07
C VAL A 62 2.55 -5.10 9.45
N VAL A 63 3.51 -4.76 10.32
CA VAL A 63 3.59 -5.28 11.69
C VAL A 63 3.75 -4.08 12.61
N ASN A 64 2.91 -3.97 13.66
CA ASN A 64 2.83 -2.77 14.51
C ASN A 64 2.68 -1.49 13.69
N GLY A 65 1.86 -1.54 12.64
CA GLY A 65 1.60 -0.41 11.75
C GLY A 65 2.76 0.02 10.87
N SER A 66 3.84 -0.77 10.73
CA SER A 66 4.99 -0.38 9.89
C SER A 66 5.42 -1.48 8.93
N SER A 67 5.83 -1.11 7.72
CA SER A 67 6.58 -1.99 6.81
C SER A 67 7.51 -1.20 5.87
N THR A 68 8.59 -1.85 5.44
CA THR A 68 9.54 -1.31 4.44
C THR A 68 9.90 -2.38 3.42
N THR A 69 9.53 -2.15 2.16
CA THR A 69 9.75 -3.05 1.03
C THR A 69 10.60 -2.37 -0.04
N VAL A 70 11.57 -3.09 -0.60
CA VAL A 70 12.30 -2.65 -1.80
C VAL A 70 11.78 -3.45 -2.99
N LEU A 71 11.30 -2.76 -4.01
CA LEU A 71 10.84 -3.36 -5.27
C LEU A 71 11.84 -3.00 -6.37
N GLN A 72 12.35 -4.02 -7.08
CA GLN A 72 13.27 -3.84 -8.20
C GLN A 72 12.50 -3.79 -9.52
N GLY A 73 13.06 -3.11 -10.53
CA GLY A 73 12.51 -3.10 -11.89
C GLY A 73 11.27 -2.22 -12.10
N THR A 74 10.93 -1.37 -11.14
CA THR A 74 9.87 -0.37 -11.26
C THR A 74 10.35 0.99 -10.78
N THR A 75 9.58 2.03 -11.08
CA THR A 75 9.82 3.41 -10.63
C THR A 75 8.52 3.99 -10.09
N VAL A 76 8.63 5.07 -9.32
CA VAL A 76 7.45 5.84 -8.89
C VAL A 76 6.67 6.31 -10.12
N ALA A 77 7.37 6.78 -11.16
CA ALA A 77 6.73 7.22 -12.41
C ALA A 77 5.89 6.10 -13.04
N ALA A 78 6.41 4.87 -13.11
CA ALA A 78 5.68 3.72 -13.64
C ALA A 78 4.42 3.39 -12.81
N LEU A 79 4.51 3.47 -11.48
CA LEU A 79 3.37 3.25 -10.59
C LEU A 79 2.33 4.38 -10.59
N THR A 80 2.66 5.54 -11.18
CA THR A 80 1.70 6.64 -11.40
C THR A 80 1.20 6.73 -12.84
N ALA A 81 1.76 5.95 -13.77
CA ALA A 81 1.43 6.03 -15.19
C ALA A 81 0.08 5.37 -15.54
N LYS A 82 -0.44 4.54 -14.64
CA LYS A 82 -1.76 3.90 -14.75
C LYS A 82 -2.33 3.65 -13.34
N PRO A 83 -3.62 3.30 -13.21
CA PRO A 83 -4.23 3.06 -11.91
C PRO A 83 -3.56 1.89 -11.17
N TYR A 84 -3.05 2.20 -9.99
CA TYR A 84 -2.60 1.26 -8.97
C TYR A 84 -3.17 1.67 -7.62
N ALA A 85 -3.28 0.72 -6.70
CA ALA A 85 -3.63 0.98 -5.31
C ALA A 85 -2.74 0.17 -4.36
N ILE A 86 -2.40 0.76 -3.21
CA ILE A 86 -1.75 0.07 -2.10
C ILE A 86 -2.84 -0.39 -1.15
N ASN A 87 -2.92 -1.70 -0.91
CA ASN A 87 -3.91 -2.34 -0.06
C ASN A 87 -3.24 -3.10 1.08
N VAL A 88 -3.88 -3.09 2.25
CA VAL A 88 -3.50 -3.88 3.42
C VAL A 88 -4.68 -4.76 3.83
N HIS A 89 -4.42 -6.05 4.05
CA HIS A 89 -5.39 -7.06 4.47
C HIS A 89 -5.42 -7.22 6.00
N GLU A 90 -6.52 -7.70 6.56
CA GLU A 90 -6.66 -7.89 8.02
C GLU A 90 -5.66 -8.92 8.57
N SER A 91 -5.50 -10.05 7.90
CA SER A 91 -4.56 -11.11 8.30
C SER A 91 -4.39 -12.14 7.18
N ALA A 92 -3.37 -13.00 7.30
CA ALA A 92 -3.20 -14.16 6.41
C ALA A 92 -4.41 -15.11 6.40
N SER A 93 -5.14 -15.19 7.52
CA SER A 93 -6.35 -16.02 7.65
C SER A 93 -7.62 -15.33 7.12
N ASN A 94 -7.58 -14.02 6.86
CA ASN A 94 -8.72 -13.26 6.34
C ASN A 94 -8.28 -12.23 5.27
N LEU A 95 -7.79 -12.75 4.15
CA LEU A 95 -7.36 -11.93 3.01
C LEU A 95 -8.52 -11.17 2.34
N GLY A 96 -9.77 -11.61 2.52
CA GLY A 96 -10.94 -10.94 1.94
C GLY A 96 -11.31 -9.63 2.62
N LYS A 97 -10.82 -9.38 3.84
CA LYS A 97 -11.10 -8.15 4.59
C LYS A 97 -9.92 -7.19 4.47
N TYR A 98 -10.17 -6.05 3.86
CA TYR A 98 -9.19 -4.96 3.74
C TYR A 98 -9.28 -4.03 4.93
N VAL A 99 -8.13 -3.60 5.46
CA VAL A 99 -8.06 -2.69 6.61
C VAL A 99 -7.64 -1.28 6.22
N ALA A 100 -6.80 -1.12 5.20
CA ALA A 100 -6.41 0.19 4.70
C ALA A 100 -6.17 0.13 3.19
N CYS A 101 -6.48 1.22 2.49
CA CYS A 101 -6.19 1.35 1.07
C CYS A 101 -5.94 2.80 0.65
N GLY A 102 -5.05 3.00 -0.33
CA GLY A 102 -4.86 4.28 -1.01
C GLY A 102 -4.51 4.14 -2.48
N ASP A 103 -5.13 4.96 -3.31
CA ASP A 103 -4.85 5.02 -4.76
C ASP A 103 -3.48 5.67 -5.01
N VAL A 104 -2.68 5.03 -5.87
CA VAL A 104 -1.38 5.52 -6.31
C VAL A 104 -1.59 6.45 -7.51
N THR A 105 -2.01 7.67 -7.22
CA THR A 105 -2.13 8.74 -8.22
C THR A 105 -0.96 9.68 -8.09
N ALA A 106 -0.48 10.26 -9.21
CA ALA A 106 0.44 11.39 -9.13
C ALA A 106 -0.18 12.44 -8.20
N SER A 107 0.47 12.69 -7.05
CA SER A 107 -0.11 13.57 -6.03
C SER A 107 -0.33 14.94 -6.65
N SER A 108 -1.59 15.35 -6.80
CA SER A 108 -1.92 16.75 -6.92
C SER A 108 -1.57 17.37 -5.58
N SER A 109 -0.44 18.08 -5.51
CA SER A 109 -0.22 19.04 -4.45
C SER A 109 -1.41 20.01 -4.48
N MET A 110 -2.24 19.97 -3.45
CA MET A 110 -3.06 21.14 -3.08
C MET A 110 -2.17 22.15 -2.38
#